data_AF-A0A9X1HP45-F1
#
_entry.id   AF-A0A9X1HP45-F1
#
_cell.length_a   1.000
_cell.length_b   1.000
_cell.length_c   1.000
_cell.angle_alpha   90.00
_cell.angle_beta   90.00
_cell.angle_gamma   90.00
#
_symmetry.space_group_name_H-M   'P 1'
#
loop_
_entity.id
_entity.type
_entity.pdbx_description
1 polymer ?
#
loop_
_entity_poly.entity_id
_entity_poly.type
_entity_poly.pdbx_seq_one_letter_code
_entity_poly.pdbx_strand_id
1 'polypeptide(L)'
;MKKKILIFHWLPRILGIIAILFISLFAADAFGPGRSIWEQILAFIIHLIPSFILTALLMIAWKWELAGGIIFLIIGLGLSPFVFMHNYQMNNSIWMSLGIIMLLTFPFALVGALFIASYRIKKRNPPINT
;
A
#
# COMPACT_ATOMS: atom_id res chain seq x y z
N MET A 1 -13.14 25.13 5.01
CA MET A 1 -12.85 24.49 3.70
C MET A 1 -11.37 24.15 3.50
N LYS A 2 -10.44 25.10 3.66
CA LYS A 2 -8.99 24.87 3.51
C LYS A 2 -8.43 23.70 4.37
N LYS A 3 -8.78 23.63 5.66
CA LYS A 3 -8.36 22.52 6.56
C LYS A 3 -8.76 21.14 6.03
N LYS A 4 -9.99 20.98 5.53
CA LYS A 4 -10.48 19.70 4.96
C LYS A 4 -9.68 19.29 3.72
N ILE A 5 -9.38 20.24 2.83
CA ILE A 5 -8.57 19.97 1.65
C ILE A 5 -7.16 19.51 2.05
N LEU A 6 -6.54 20.15 3.05
CA LEU A 6 -5.24 19.76 3.56
C LEU A 6 -5.25 18.35 4.17
N ILE A 7 -6.26 18.02 4.98
CA ILE A 7 -6.40 16.68 5.57
C ILE A 7 -6.50 15.62 4.47
N PHE A 8 -7.41 15.78 3.51
CA PHE A 8 -7.57 14.80 2.44
C PHE A 8 -6.40 14.79 1.45
N HIS A 9 -5.63 15.88 1.35
CA HIS A 9 -4.37 15.87 0.64
C HIS A 9 -3.33 14.99 1.36
N TRP A 10 -3.06 15.22 2.64
CA TRP A 10 -1.94 14.55 3.32
C TRP A 10 -2.26 13.15 3.83
N LEU A 11 -3.49 12.90 4.26
CA LEU A 11 -3.91 11.64 4.86
C LEU A 11 -3.60 10.39 4.00
N PRO A 12 -4.03 10.29 2.72
CA PRO A 12 -3.69 9.13 1.88
C PRO A 12 -2.19 8.94 1.69
N ARG A 13 -1.41 10.03 1.71
CA ARG A 13 0.03 10.00 1.46
C ARG A 13 0.78 9.45 2.66
N ILE A 14 0.46 9.98 3.84
CA ILE A 14 1.04 9.53 5.11
C ILE A 14 0.66 8.07 5.37
N LEU A 15 -0.61 7.70 5.21
CA LEU A 15 -1.04 6.32 5.37
C LEU A 15 -0.41 5.39 4.33
N GLY A 16 -0.24 5.84 3.09
CA GLY A 16 0.48 5.09 2.05
C GLY A 16 1.93 4.82 2.43
N ILE A 17 2.65 5.83 2.93
CA ILE A 17 4.02 5.67 3.40
C ILE A 17 4.07 4.67 4.56
N ILE A 18 3.18 4.82 5.56
CA ILE A 18 3.12 3.91 6.72
C ILE A 18 2.85 2.47 6.27
N ALA A 19 1.91 2.25 5.35
CA ALA A 19 1.58 0.93 4.81
C ALA A 19 2.77 0.31 4.06
N ILE A 20 3.50 1.08 3.26
CA ILE A 20 4.69 0.60 2.54
C ILE A 20 5.82 0.27 3.51
N LEU A 21 6.06 1.10 4.52
CA LEU A 21 7.05 0.82 5.56
C LEU A 21 6.70 -0.45 6.32
N PHE A 22 5.43 -0.63 6.67
CA PHE A 22 4.94 -1.86 7.30
C PHE A 22 5.22 -3.10 6.43
N ILE A 23 4.88 -3.08 5.13
CA ILE A 23 5.18 -4.19 4.22
C ILE A 23 6.69 -4.42 4.07
N SER A 24 7.49 -3.36 4.10
CA SER A 24 8.95 -3.44 4.00
C SER A 24 9.59 -4.16 5.19
N LEU A 25 8.93 -4.20 6.36
CA LEU A 25 9.42 -4.96 7.52
C LEU A 25 9.50 -6.46 7.23
N PHE A 26 8.62 -6.98 6.36
CA PHE A 26 8.63 -8.41 6.02
C PHE A 26 9.89 -8.82 5.27
N ALA A 27 10.56 -7.91 4.55
CA ALA A 27 11.82 -8.20 3.87
C ALA A 27 12.96 -8.60 4.82
N ALA A 28 12.85 -8.27 6.12
CA ALA A 28 13.82 -8.66 7.13
C ALA A 28 13.91 -10.18 7.34
N ASP A 29 12.95 -10.96 6.83
CA ASP A 29 13.01 -12.43 6.81
C ASP A 29 14.16 -12.99 5.94
N ALA A 30 14.77 -12.14 5.10
CA ALA A 30 15.96 -12.49 4.31
C ALA A 30 17.22 -12.73 5.17
N PHE A 31 17.25 -12.24 6.41
CA PHE A 31 18.39 -12.39 7.33
C PHE A 31 18.27 -13.68 8.14
N GLY A 32 19.35 -14.48 8.16
CA GLY A 32 19.36 -15.77 8.85
C GLY A 32 20.70 -16.49 8.78
N PRO A 33 20.90 -17.54 9.60
CA PRO A 33 22.12 -18.32 9.59
C PRO A 33 22.28 -19.09 8.27
N GLY A 34 23.53 -19.41 7.91
CA GLY A 34 23.83 -20.26 6.75
C GLY A 34 24.02 -19.53 5.41
N ARG A 35 24.01 -18.19 5.40
CA ARG A 35 24.33 -17.36 4.23
C ARG A 35 25.42 -16.34 4.57
N SER A 36 26.28 -16.03 3.60
CA SER A 36 27.21 -14.91 3.70
C SER A 36 26.45 -13.57 3.84
N ILE A 37 27.16 -12.55 4.33
CA ILE A 37 26.57 -11.20 4.50
C ILE A 37 26.03 -10.66 3.17
N TRP A 38 26.76 -10.87 2.07
CA TRP A 38 26.37 -10.38 0.74
C TRP A 38 25.13 -11.07 0.18
N GLU A 39 24.99 -12.39 0.38
CA GLU A 39 23.80 -13.13 -0.02
C GLU A 39 22.56 -12.65 0.75
N GLN A 40 22.70 -12.35 2.04
CA GLN A 40 21.60 -11.82 2.86
C GLN A 40 21.20 -10.42 2.43
N ILE A 41 22.16 -9.53 2.15
CA ILE A 41 21.88 -8.17 1.64
C ILE A 41 21.17 -8.25 0.29
N LEU A 42 21.64 -9.10 -0.62
CA LEU A 42 21.02 -9.25 -1.93
C LEU A 42 19.59 -9.79 -1.80
N ALA A 43 19.38 -10.81 -0.97
CA ALA A 43 18.06 -11.35 -0.69
C ALA A 43 17.13 -10.28 -0.11
N PHE A 44 17.60 -9.48 0.85
CA PHE A 44 16.85 -8.39 1.44
C PHE A 44 16.40 -7.36 0.40
N ILE A 45 17.31 -6.93 -0.49
CA ILE A 45 17.00 -5.98 -1.58
C ILE A 45 15.94 -6.57 -2.53
N ILE A 46 16.05 -7.87 -2.85
CA ILE A 46 15.04 -8.56 -3.68
C ILE A 46 13.67 -8.58 -2.98
N HIS A 47 13.62 -8.84 -1.67
CA HIS A 47 12.37 -8.83 -0.90
C HIS A 47 11.77 -7.43 -0.76
N LEU A 48 12.56 -6.36 -0.96
CA LEU A 48 12.07 -4.97 -1.01
C LEU A 48 11.50 -4.56 -2.38
N ILE A 49 11.63 -5.36 -3.44
CA ILE A 49 11.09 -5.04 -4.78
C ILE A 49 9.59 -4.68 -4.72
N PRO A 50 8.71 -5.44 -4.03
CA PRO A 50 7.31 -5.06 -3.88
C PRO A 50 7.13 -3.67 -3.24
N SER A 51 7.91 -3.36 -2.19
CA SER A 51 7.88 -2.04 -1.54
C SER A 51 8.34 -0.90 -2.44
N PHE A 52 9.36 -1.14 -3.27
CA PHE A 52 9.82 -0.14 -4.25
C PHE A 52 8.77 0.12 -5.33
N ILE A 53 8.09 -0.93 -5.81
CA ILE A 53 6.96 -0.78 -6.75
C ILE A 53 5.85 0.05 -6.11
N LEU A 54 5.44 -0.27 -4.88
CA LEU A 54 4.41 0.50 -4.17
C LEU A 54 4.83 1.96 -3.93
N THR A 55 6.10 2.20 -3.63
CA THR A 55 6.67 3.56 -3.50
C THR A 55 6.54 4.33 -4.81
N ALA A 56 6.91 3.71 -5.94
CA ALA A 56 6.77 4.33 -7.26
C ALA A 56 5.31 4.67 -7.59
N LEU A 57 4.39 3.75 -7.31
CA LEU A 57 2.95 3.99 -7.49
C LEU A 57 2.43 5.12 -6.59
N LEU A 58 2.91 5.21 -5.35
CA LEU A 58 2.55 6.30 -4.44
C LEU A 58 3.04 7.67 -4.95
N MET A 59 4.27 7.72 -5.48
CA MET A 59 4.81 8.93 -6.10
C MET A 59 3.99 9.37 -7.32
N ILE A 60 3.55 8.42 -8.15
CA ILE A 60 2.65 8.71 -9.29
C ILE A 60 1.30 9.21 -8.78
N ALA A 61 0.73 8.54 -7.77
CA ALA A 61 -0.55 8.90 -7.16
C ALA A 61 -0.57 10.31 -6.57
N TRP A 62 0.57 10.87 -6.16
CA TRP A 62 0.65 12.25 -5.68
C TRP A 62 0.26 13.28 -6.73
N LYS A 63 0.62 13.03 -7.99
CA LYS A 63 0.24 13.90 -9.11
C LYS A 63 -1.12 13.49 -9.66
N TRP A 64 -1.36 12.20 -9.82
CA TRP A 64 -2.54 11.65 -10.51
C TRP A 64 -3.44 10.90 -9.51
N GLU A 65 -4.08 11.66 -8.62
CA GLU A 65 -4.79 11.10 -7.45
C GLU A 65 -5.89 10.10 -7.80
N LEU A 66 -6.66 10.35 -8.86
CA LEU A 66 -7.72 9.43 -9.27
C LEU A 66 -7.15 8.09 -9.77
N ALA A 67 -6.18 8.15 -10.70
CA ALA A 67 -5.55 6.96 -11.26
C ALA A 67 -4.81 6.17 -10.17
N GLY A 68 -4.02 6.86 -9.35
CA GLY A 68 -3.33 6.25 -8.21
C GLY A 68 -4.32 5.61 -7.23
N GLY A 69 -5.41 6.29 -6.90
CA GLY A 69 -6.45 5.76 -6.03
C GLY A 69 -7.11 4.48 -6.56
N ILE A 70 -7.38 4.43 -7.87
CA ILE A 70 -7.90 3.22 -8.53
C ILE A 70 -6.87 2.09 -8.48
N ILE A 71 -5.60 2.37 -8.78
CA ILE A 71 -4.52 1.37 -8.73
C ILE A 71 -4.39 0.79 -7.33
N PHE A 72 -4.34 1.63 -6.28
CA PHE A 72 -4.26 1.14 -4.90
C PHE A 72 -5.50 0.36 -4.45
N LEU A 73 -6.70 0.70 -4.95
CA LEU A 73 -7.89 -0.12 -4.74
C LEU A 73 -7.80 -1.48 -5.41
N ILE A 74 -7.27 -1.55 -6.64
CA ILE A 74 -7.07 -2.82 -7.34
C ILE A 74 -6.02 -3.67 -6.62
N ILE A 75 -4.94 -3.07 -6.13
CA ILE A 75 -3.93 -3.77 -5.33
C ILE A 75 -4.55 -4.31 -4.03
N GLY A 76 -5.28 -3.47 -3.29
CA GLY A 76 -5.89 -3.88 -2.04
C GLY A 76 -7.01 -4.91 -2.21
N LEU A 77 -7.98 -4.64 -3.07
CA LEU A 77 -9.16 -5.50 -3.23
C LEU A 77 -8.96 -6.61 -4.26
N GLY A 78 -8.31 -6.31 -5.38
CA GLY A 78 -8.12 -7.25 -6.49
C GLY A 78 -7.16 -8.40 -6.15
N LEU A 79 -6.13 -8.15 -5.33
CA LEU A 79 -5.23 -9.22 -4.86
C LEU A 79 -5.83 -10.03 -3.70
N SER A 80 -6.86 -9.53 -3.02
CA SER A 80 -7.42 -10.18 -1.83
C SER A 80 -7.89 -11.63 -2.05
N PRO A 81 -8.61 -11.98 -3.13
CA PRO A 81 -9.01 -13.37 -3.37
C PRO A 81 -7.83 -14.31 -3.56
N PHE A 82 -6.78 -13.85 -4.24
CA PHE A 82 -5.56 -14.65 -4.46
C PHE A 82 -4.82 -14.88 -3.15
N VAL A 83 -4.61 -13.81 -2.36
CA VAL A 83 -3.96 -13.89 -1.05
C VAL A 83 -4.79 -14.77 -0.10
N PHE A 84 -6.12 -14.66 -0.12
CA PHE A 84 -7.01 -15.53 0.66
C PHE A 84 -6.78 -17.00 0.34
N MET A 85 -6.91 -17.35 -0.94
CA MET A 85 -6.88 -18.74 -1.37
C MET A 85 -5.51 -19.36 -1.05
N HIS A 86 -4.43 -18.64 -1.32
CA HIS A 86 -3.08 -19.09 -1.02
C HIS A 86 -2.88 -19.35 0.48
N ASN A 87 -3.29 -18.40 1.33
CA ASN A 87 -3.16 -18.57 2.78
C ASN A 87 -4.05 -19.71 3.30
N TYR A 88 -5.29 -19.79 2.82
CA TYR A 88 -6.22 -20.84 3.23
C TYR A 88 -5.70 -22.23 2.87
N GLN A 89 -5.09 -22.41 1.71
CA GLN A 89 -4.45 -23.66 1.32
C GLN A 89 -3.28 -24.05 2.23
N MET A 90 -2.55 -23.08 2.78
CA MET A 90 -1.43 -23.33 3.70
C MET A 90 -1.87 -23.57 5.14
N ASN A 91 -2.87 -22.83 5.63
CA ASN A 91 -3.24 -22.81 7.05
C ASN A 91 -4.57 -23.52 7.38
N ASN A 92 -5.39 -23.84 6.38
CA ASN A 92 -6.74 -24.45 6.51
C ASN A 92 -7.69 -23.71 7.48
N SER A 93 -7.47 -22.42 7.70
CA SER A 93 -8.22 -21.57 8.64
C SER A 93 -8.74 -20.32 7.93
N ILE A 94 -10.07 -20.23 7.88
CA ILE A 94 -10.77 -19.06 7.30
C ILE A 94 -10.41 -17.81 8.10
N TRP A 95 -10.45 -17.87 9.42
CA TRP A 95 -10.21 -16.72 10.30
C TRP A 95 -8.78 -16.20 10.17
N MET A 96 -7.80 -17.10 10.12
CA MET A 96 -6.39 -16.70 9.94
C MET A 96 -6.19 -16.05 8.57
N SER A 97 -6.76 -16.65 7.51
CA SER A 97 -6.64 -16.14 6.14
C SER A 97 -7.33 -14.78 5.96
N LEU A 98 -8.48 -14.57 6.60
CA LEU A 98 -9.14 -13.26 6.66
C LEU A 98 -8.28 -12.22 7.41
N GLY A 99 -7.69 -12.62 8.54
CA GLY A 99 -6.81 -11.75 9.31
C GLY A 99 -5.59 -11.29 8.50
N ILE A 100 -4.98 -12.20 7.74
CA ILE A 100 -3.82 -11.90 6.88
C ILE A 100 -4.20 -10.89 5.79
N ILE A 101 -5.34 -11.04 5.14
CA ILE A 101 -5.81 -10.09 4.12
C ILE A 101 -6.10 -8.73 4.74
N MET A 102 -6.81 -8.71 5.87
CA MET A 102 -7.10 -7.47 6.59
C MET A 102 -5.82 -6.74 7.01
N LEU A 103 -4.74 -7.45 7.28
CA LEU A 103 -3.46 -6.85 7.62
C LEU A 103 -2.70 -6.36 6.37
N LEU A 104 -2.65 -7.17 5.31
CA LEU A 104 -1.80 -6.92 4.15
C LEU A 104 -2.44 -6.03 3.09
N THR A 105 -3.74 -6.17 2.82
CA THR A 105 -4.37 -5.57 1.64
C THR A 105 -5.28 -4.40 1.99
N PHE A 106 -5.93 -4.44 3.16
CA PHE A 106 -6.83 -3.37 3.60
C PHE A 106 -6.16 -1.98 3.69
N PRO A 107 -4.92 -1.83 4.21
CA PRO A 107 -4.27 -0.52 4.24
C PRO A 107 -4.17 0.12 2.84
N PHE A 108 -3.90 -0.68 1.80
CA PHE A 108 -3.82 -0.19 0.42
C PHE A 108 -5.19 0.12 -0.17
N ALA A 109 -6.21 -0.67 0.14
CA ALA A 109 -7.59 -0.35 -0.25
C ALA A 109 -8.06 0.97 0.37
N LEU A 110 -7.75 1.18 1.65
CA LEU A 110 -8.04 2.42 2.37
C LEU A 110 -7.30 3.61 1.75
N VAL A 111 -6.01 3.48 1.47
CA VAL A 111 -5.19 4.50 0.80
C VAL A 111 -5.79 4.84 -0.57
N GLY A 112 -6.19 3.83 -1.35
CA GLY A 112 -6.84 4.02 -2.65
C GLY A 112 -8.14 4.81 -2.56
N ALA A 113 -9.03 4.43 -1.64
CA ALA A 113 -10.28 5.14 -1.38
C ALA A 113 -10.03 6.60 -0.97
N LEU A 114 -9.03 6.86 -0.13
CA LEU A 114 -8.66 8.20 0.31
C LEU A 114 -8.09 9.06 -0.80
N PHE A 115 -7.29 8.50 -1.72
CA PHE A 115 -6.83 9.22 -2.92
C PHE A 115 -7.99 9.63 -3.83
N ILE A 116 -8.97 8.74 -4.04
CA ILE A 116 -10.19 9.07 -4.80
C ILE A 116 -11.00 10.16 -4.09
N ALA A 117 -11.13 10.08 -2.76
CA ALA A 117 -11.80 11.11 -1.97
C ALA A 117 -11.08 12.46 -2.08
N SER A 118 -9.75 12.48 -2.00
CA SER A 118 -8.92 13.68 -2.20
C SER A 118 -9.19 14.32 -3.56
N TYR A 119 -9.16 13.52 -4.63
CA TYR A 119 -9.43 14.00 -5.99
C TYR A 119 -10.82 14.65 -6.08
N ARG A 120 -11.86 13.97 -5.58
CA ARG A 120 -13.25 14.48 -5.60
C ARG A 120 -13.40 15.78 -4.82
N ILE A 121 -12.73 15.91 -3.68
CA ILE A 121 -12.79 17.12 -2.84
C ILE A 121 -12.08 18.29 -3.52
N LYS A 122 -10.89 18.08 -4.09
CA LYS A 122 -10.14 19.14 -4.79
C LYS A 122 -10.84 19.57 -6.07
N LYS A 123 -11.42 18.65 -6.83
CA LYS A 123 -12.20 18.97 -8.04
C LYS A 123 -13.42 19.85 -7.75
N ARG A 124 -14.07 19.65 -6.59
CA ARG A 124 -15.21 20.49 -6.14
C ARG A 124 -14.79 21.84 -5.57
N ASN A 125 -13.51 22.03 -5.23
CA ASN A 125 -13.00 23.25 -4.61
C ASN A 125 -11.71 23.67 -5.35
N PRO A 126 -11.80 24.05 -6.64
CA PRO A 126 -10.63 24.47 -7.39
C PRO A 126 -9.96 25.66 -6.68
N PRO A 127 -8.63 25.78 -6.75
CA PRO A 127 -7.95 26.96 -6.23
C PRO A 127 -8.53 28.20 -6.91
N ILE A 128 -8.83 29.23 -6.12
CA ILE A 128 -9.19 30.55 -6.64
C ILE A 128 -7.91 31.09 -7.28
N ASN A 129 -7.86 31.18 -8.61
CA ASN A 129 -6.77 31.87 -9.30
C ASN A 129 -6.83 33.34 -8.88
N THR A 130 -5.88 33.76 -8.04
CA THR A 130 -5.56 35.18 -7.78
C THR A 130 -4.44 35.61 -8.70
#